data_AF-A0A535Y8Z2-F1
#
_entry.id   AF-A0A535Y8Z2-F1
#
_cell.length_a   1.000
_cell.length_b   1.000
_cell.length_c   1.000
_cell.angle_alpha   90.00
_cell.angle_beta   90.00
_cell.angle_gamma   90.00
#
_symmetry.space_group_name_H-M   'P 1'
#
loop_
_entity.id
_entity.type
_entity.pdbx_description
1 polymer ?
#
loop_
_entity_poly.entity_id
_entity_poly.type
_entity_poly.pdbx_seq_one_letter_code
_entity_poly.pdbx_strand_id
1 'polypeptide(L)' 'MWVGNTDGEGVFLRRTPVMADRERAYVDGTPLTIVGEDVDGDDQHWKHVKAPDGLEGYVPSIYTVDTPP' A
#
# COMPACT_ATOMS: atom_id res chain seq x y z
N MET A 1 -2.24 7.02 7.60
CA MET A 1 -1.88 5.62 7.34
C MET A 1 -0.45 5.60 6.84
N TRP A 2 0.31 4.56 7.17
CA TRP A 2 1.73 4.44 6.82
C TRP A 2 1.99 3.04 6.28
N VAL A 3 3.02 2.90 5.44
CA VAL A 3 3.59 1.59 5.13
C VAL A 3 4.20 1.01 6.41
N GLY A 4 3.92 -0.25 6.71
CA GLY A 4 4.42 -0.96 7.88
C GLY A 4 4.28 -2.48 7.73
N ASN A 5 4.76 -3.24 8.72
CA ASN A 5 4.72 -4.71 8.72
C ASN A 5 5.47 -5.35 7.53
N THR A 6 6.50 -4.70 6.99
CA THR A 6 7.26 -5.23 5.84
C THR A 6 8.63 -5.79 6.23
N ASP A 7 8.91 -5.92 7.53
CA ASP A 7 10.22 -6.33 8.06
C ASP A 7 11.38 -5.47 7.49
N GLY A 8 11.09 -4.21 7.13
CA GLY A 8 12.04 -3.28 6.52
C GLY A 8 12.25 -3.44 5.00
N GLU A 9 11.60 -4.40 4.35
CA GLU A 9 11.71 -4.60 2.89
C GLU A 9 10.90 -3.58 2.08
N GLY A 10 9.90 -2.95 2.71
CA GLY A 10 8.93 -2.11 2.06
C GLY A 10 7.85 -2.89 1.30
N VAL A 11 6.94 -2.17 0.66
CA VAL A 11 5.84 -2.76 -0.09
C VAL A 11 5.69 -2.09 -1.46
N PHE A 12 5.35 -2.87 -2.46
CA PHE A 12 4.98 -2.34 -3.77
C PHE A 12 3.58 -1.72 -3.74
N LEU A 13 3.46 -0.48 -4.19
CA LEU A 13 2.24 0.08 -4.74
C LEU A 13 2.00 -0.55 -6.12
N ARG A 14 0.74 -0.89 -6.39
CA ARG A 14 0.28 -1.48 -7.66
C ARG A 14 -0.79 -0.64 -8.32
N ARG A 15 -0.92 -0.75 -9.64
CA ARG A 15 -2.05 -0.14 -10.38
C ARG A 15 -3.34 -0.92 -10.21
N THR A 16 -3.23 -2.21 -9.91
CA THR A 16 -4.35 -3.13 -9.72
C THR A 16 -4.19 -3.91 -8.41
N PRO A 17 -5.29 -4.39 -7.79
CA PRO A 17 -5.23 -5.19 -6.55
C PRO A 17 -4.79 -6.64 -6.84
N VAL A 18 -3.63 -6.79 -7.48
CA VAL A 18 -3.02 -8.05 -7.88
C VAL A 18 -1.55 -8.05 -7.44
N MET A 19 -1.11 -9.12 -6.79
CA MET A 19 0.24 -9.25 -6.23
C MET A 19 1.35 -9.28 -7.28
N ALA A 20 1.02 -9.78 -8.48
CA ALA A 20 1.93 -9.84 -9.63
C ALA A 20 2.19 -8.45 -10.24
N ASP A 21 1.25 -7.51 -10.10
CA ASP A 21 1.50 -6.11 -10.44
C ASP A 21 2.51 -5.53 -9.43
N ARG A 22 3.42 -4.70 -9.91
CA ARG A 22 4.50 -4.09 -9.13
C ARG A 22 4.94 -2.82 -9.85
N GLU A 23 4.46 -1.68 -9.37
CA GLU A 23 4.83 -0.40 -9.96
C GLU A 23 6.01 0.23 -9.23
N ARG A 24 5.87 0.46 -7.92
CA ARG A 24 6.90 1.13 -7.12
C ARG A 24 6.91 0.68 -5.67
N ALA A 25 8.09 0.42 -5.11
CA ALA A 25 8.24 0.08 -3.70
C ALA A 25 8.38 1.33 -2.82
N TYR A 26 7.76 1.28 -1.64
CA TYR A 26 7.87 2.28 -0.59
C TYR A 26 8.29 1.60 0.72
N VAL A 27 9.23 2.22 1.42
CA VAL A 27 9.78 1.71 2.69
C VAL A 27 8.78 1.92 3.84
N ASP A 28 8.96 1.16 4.93
CA ASP A 28 8.25 1.39 6.19
C ASP A 28 8.35 2.85 6.64
N GLY A 29 7.26 3.36 7.21
CA GLY A 29 7.14 4.75 7.62
C GLY A 29 6.77 5.72 6.49
N THR A 30 6.69 5.26 5.22
CA THR A 30 6.18 6.11 4.13
C THR A 30 4.71 6.48 4.42
N PRO A 31 4.34 7.76 4.49
CA PRO A 31 2.96 8.17 4.73
C PRO A 31 2.10 7.96 3.47
N LEU A 32 0.90 7.42 3.67
CA LEU A 32 -0.08 7.13 2.62
C LEU A 32 -1.39 7.87 2.92
N THR A 33 -2.01 8.39 1.87
CA THR A 33 -3.34 9.01 1.92
C THR A 33 -4.35 8.04 1.33
N ILE A 34 -5.43 7.71 2.05
CA ILE A 34 -6.54 6.92 1.48
C ILE A 34 -7.30 7.78 0.48
N VAL A 35 -7.52 7.26 -0.73
CA VAL A 35 -8.19 7.98 -1.82
C VAL A 35 -9.43 7.26 -2.36
N GLY A 36 -9.76 6.10 -1.82
CA GLY A 36 -10.98 5.38 -2.16
C GLY A 36 -11.32 4.30 -1.13
N GLU A 37 -12.35 3.53 -1.44
CA GLU A 37 -12.75 2.38 -0.63
C GLU A 37 -11.72 1.24 -0.74
N ASP A 38 -11.72 0.38 0.27
CA ASP A 38 -10.96 -0.87 0.23
C ASP A 38 -11.53 -1.80 -0.86
N VAL A 39 -10.66 -2.58 -1.48
CA VAL A 39 -11.06 -3.54 -2.52
C VAL A 39 -10.46 -4.92 -2.24
N ASP A 40 -11.13 -5.95 -2.76
CA ASP A 40 -10.67 -7.32 -2.71
C ASP A 40 -9.96 -7.71 -4.01
N GLY A 41 -8.87 -8.48 -3.90
CA GLY A 41 -8.14 -9.05 -5.03
C GLY A 41 -7.06 -10.01 -4.56
N ASP A 42 -6.78 -11.07 -5.32
CA ASP A 42 -5.86 -12.15 -4.90
C ASP A 42 -6.15 -12.69 -3.48
N ASP A 43 -7.43 -12.91 -3.15
CA ASP A 43 -7.88 -13.44 -1.85
C ASP A 43 -7.45 -12.60 -0.62
N GLN A 44 -7.22 -11.30 -0.82
CA GLN A 44 -6.86 -10.36 0.25
C GLN A 44 -7.49 -8.97 0.06
N HIS A 45 -7.48 -8.19 1.14
CA HIS A 45 -7.92 -6.79 1.14
C HIS A 45 -6.80 -5.83 0.75
N TRP A 46 -7.17 -4.78 0.01
CA TRP A 46 -6.26 -3.75 -0.47
C TRP A 46 -6.76 -2.37 -0.09
N LYS A 47 -5.81 -1.49 0.28
CA LYS A 47 -6.05 -0.06 0.47
C LYS A 47 -5.81 0.68 -0.83
N HIS A 48 -6.81 1.46 -1.27
CA HIS A 48 -6.62 2.42 -2.34
C HIS A 48 -6.00 3.71 -1.78
N VAL A 49 -4.74 3.95 -2.14
CA VAL A 49 -3.91 4.99 -1.52
C VAL A 49 -3.15 5.82 -2.54
N LYS A 50 -2.76 7.01 -2.11
CA LYS A 50 -1.82 7.91 -2.79
C LYS A 50 -0.58 8.13 -1.94
N ALA A 51 0.58 7.90 -2.54
CA ALA A 51 1.89 8.10 -1.95
C ALA A 51 2.36 9.58 -2.04
N PRO A 52 3.41 9.98 -1.29
CA PRO A 52 3.85 11.38 -1.22
C PRO A 52 4.40 11.94 -2.53
N ASP A 53 4.87 11.07 -3.42
CA ASP A 53 5.30 11.43 -4.78
C ASP A 53 4.12 11.61 -5.75
N GLY A 54 2.90 11.45 -5.26
CA GLY A 54 1.67 11.63 -6.01
C GLY A 54 1.17 10.39 -6.73
N LEU A 55 1.90 9.27 -6.65
CA LEU A 55 1.48 8.02 -7.27
C LEU A 55 0.30 7.42 -6.51
N GLU A 56 -0.73 7.00 -7.24
CA GLU A 56 -1.97 6.43 -6.72
C GLU A 56 -2.06 4.96 -7.12
N GLY A 57 -2.55 4.12 -6.20
CA GLY A 57 -2.67 2.70 -6.44
C GLY A 57 -3.03 1.91 -5.19
N TYR A 58 -2.75 0.62 -5.22
CA TYR A 58 -3.19 -0.34 -4.22
C TYR A 58 -2.01 -0.93 -3.44
N VAL A 59 -2.18 -1.03 -2.13
CA VAL A 59 -1.27 -1.72 -1.20
C VAL A 59 -2.08 -2.76 -0.43
N PRO A 60 -1.57 -3.98 -0.19
CA PRO A 60 -2.23 -4.93 0.69
C PRO A 60 -2.46 -4.32 2.07
N SER A 61 -3.68 -4.43 2.61
CA SER A 61 -4.02 -3.83 3.91
C SER A 61 -3.12 -4.31 5.04
N ILE A 62 -2.59 -5.53 4.94
CA ILE A 62 -1.64 -6.10 5.90
C ILE A 62 -0.33 -5.31 6.01
N TYR A 63 0.06 -4.57 4.96
CA TYR A 63 1.27 -3.75 4.93
C TYR A 63 0.99 -2.27 5.19
N THR A 64 -0.13 -1.98 5.85
CA THR A 64 -0.52 -0.64 6.26
C THR A 64 -0.83 -0.59 7.75
N VAL A 65 -0.47 0.52 8.39
CA VAL A 65 -0.71 0.76 9.82
C VAL A 65 -1.34 2.13 10.04
N ASP A 66 -2.14 2.26 11.11
CA ASP A 66 -2.86 3.48 11.48
C ASP A 66 -2.06 4.44 12.37
N THR A 67 -0.83 4.07 12.71
CA THR A 67 0.14 4.92 13.41
C THR A 67 1.50 4.84 12.72
N PRO A 68 2.35 5.87 12.80
CA PRO A 68 3.72 5.78 12.30
C PRO A 68 4.44 4.60 12.97
N PRO A 69 5.07 3.68 12.20
CA PRO A 69 5.86 2.58 12.73
C PRO A 69 7.24 3.02 13.24
#